data_AF-A0AA90Z7A4-F1
#
_entry.id   AF-A0AA90Z7A4-F1
#
_cell.length_a   1.000
_cell.length_b   1.000
_cell.length_c   1.000
_cell.angle_alpha   90.00
_cell.angle_beta   90.00
_cell.angle_gamma   90.00
#
_symmetry.space_group_name_H-M   'P 1'
#
loop_
_entity.id
_entity.type
_entity.pdbx_description
1 polymer ?
#
loop_
_entity_poly.entity_id
_entity_poly.type
_entity_poly.pdbx_seq_one_letter_code
_entity_poly.pdbx_strand_id
1 'polypeptide(L)' 'MLKSAKINRNVVQILKSYIRVLKLSKKPSREEFLMIAKVAGAGILVIGFVGFLIYVLLTVVPQWV' A
#
# COMPACT_ATOMS: atom_id res chain seq x y z
N MET A 1 19.84 -4.71 -37.01
CA MET A 1 20.43 -3.76 -36.04
C MET A 1 19.49 -2.60 -35.65
N LEU A 2 18.58 -2.13 -36.50
CA LEU A 2 17.69 -0.97 -36.21
C LEU A 2 16.56 -1.22 -35.19
N LYS A 3 16.24 -2.49 -34.86
CA LYS A 3 15.16 -2.85 -33.93
C LYS A 3 15.48 -2.48 -32.47
N SER A 4 16.77 -2.52 -32.09
CA SER A 4 17.23 -2.23 -30.72
C SER A 4 17.04 -0.75 -30.34
N ALA A 5 17.34 0.18 -31.27
CA ALA A 5 17.14 1.61 -31.07
C ALA A 5 15.65 2.00 -30.95
N LYS A 6 14.75 1.30 -31.67
CA LYS A 6 13.30 1.53 -31.61
C LYS A 6 12.68 1.10 -30.28
N ILE A 7 13.15 -0.01 -29.69
CA ILE A 7 12.67 -0.49 -28.38
C ILE A 7 13.08 0.48 -27.26
N ASN A 8 14.33 0.94 -27.25
CA ASN A 8 14.83 1.88 -26.25
C ASN A 8 14.00 3.19 -26.22
N ARG A 9 13.69 3.75 -27.40
CA ARG A 9 12.88 4.98 -27.48
C ARG A 9 11.47 4.82 -26.90
N ASN A 10 10.81 3.68 -27.10
CA ASN A 10 9.48 3.42 -26.54
C ASN A 10 9.49 3.29 -25.01
N VAL A 11 10.45 2.56 -24.44
CA VAL A 11 10.57 2.42 -22.98
C VAL A 11 10.89 3.77 -22.34
N VAL A 12 11.81 4.55 -22.92
CA VAL A 12 12.13 5.91 -22.44
C VAL A 12 10.92 6.85 -22.53
N GLN A 13 10.10 6.75 -23.58
CA GLN A 13 8.87 7.53 -23.72
C GLN A 13 7.85 7.15 -22.63
N ILE A 14 7.65 5.86 -22.37
CA ILE A 14 6.75 5.36 -21.33
C ILE A 14 7.18 5.83 -19.94
N LEU A 15 8.47 5.71 -19.61
CA LEU A 15 9.02 6.19 -18.35
C LEU A 15 8.83 7.70 -18.16
N LYS A 16 9.07 8.50 -19.22
CA LYS A 16 8.81 9.95 -19.20
C LYS A 16 7.33 10.26 -18.95
N SER A 17 6.42 9.49 -19.53
CA SER A 17 4.98 9.64 -19.29
C SER A 17 4.61 9.33 -17.84
N TYR A 18 5.12 8.25 -17.25
CA TYR A 18 4.88 7.92 -15.84
C TYR A 18 5.44 8.96 -14.87
N ILE A 19 6.65 9.47 -15.13
CA ILE A 19 7.24 10.54 -14.32
C ILE A 19 6.36 11.80 -14.37
N ARG A 20 5.77 12.13 -15.54
CA ARG A 20 4.85 13.26 -15.65
C ARG A 20 3.60 13.05 -14.81
N VAL A 21 3.02 11.86 -14.83
CA VAL A 21 1.86 11.51 -14.00
C VAL A 21 2.19 11.61 -12.51
N LEU A 22 3.33 11.09 -12.07
CA LEU A 22 3.79 11.21 -10.68
C LEU A 22 4.01 12.68 -10.27
N LYS A 23 4.52 13.52 -11.17
CA LYS A 23 4.67 14.96 -10.93
C LYS A 23 3.35 15.73 -10.91
N LEU A 24 2.34 15.26 -11.66
CA LEU A 24 0.99 15.82 -11.65
C LEU A 24 0.18 15.40 -10.42
N SER A 25 0.54 14.27 -9.80
CA SER A 25 -0.15 13.80 -8.60
C SER A 25 0.07 14.76 -7.42
N LYS A 26 -1.01 15.09 -6.71
CA LYS A 26 -0.96 15.95 -5.53
C LYS A 26 -0.31 15.19 -4.38
N LYS A 27 0.83 15.68 -3.88
CA LYS A 27 1.44 15.15 -2.66
C LYS A 27 0.55 15.53 -1.46
N PRO A 28 0.12 14.58 -0.62
CA PRO A 28 -0.78 14.88 0.49
C PRO A 28 -0.11 15.82 1.49
N SER A 29 -0.90 16.70 2.12
CA SER A 29 -0.42 17.47 3.25
C SER A 29 -0.18 16.56 4.46
N ARG A 30 0.63 17.01 5.44
CA ARG A 30 0.87 16.22 6.66
C ARG A 30 -0.44 15.94 7.42
N GLU A 31 -1.38 16.88 7.41
CA GLU A 31 -2.68 16.73 8.07
C GLU A 31 -3.57 15.71 7.36
N GLU A 32 -3.69 15.79 6.03
CA GLU A 32 -4.44 14.83 5.21
C GLU A 32 -3.87 13.41 5.42
N PHE A 33 -2.54 13.26 5.39
CA PHE A 33 -1.88 11.99 5.62
C PHE A 33 -2.16 11.42 7.01
N LEU A 34 -2.03 12.26 8.06
CA LEU A 34 -2.26 11.82 9.44
C LEU A 34 -3.72 11.44 9.68
N MET A 35 -4.67 12.14 9.06
CA MET A 35 -6.10 11.79 9.15
C MET A 35 -6.36 10.40 8.56
N ILE A 36 -5.88 10.14 7.34
CA ILE A 36 -6.02 8.83 6.69
C ILE A 36 -5.30 7.75 7.50
N ALA A 37 -4.07 8.01 7.96
CA ALA A 37 -3.28 7.07 8.75
C ALA A 37 -3.97 6.70 10.08
N LYS A 38 -4.61 7.65 10.77
CA LYS A 38 -5.38 7.38 11.99
C LYS A 38 -6.57 6.46 11.73
N VAL A 39 -7.34 6.73 10.68
CA VAL A 39 -8.51 5.92 10.32
C VAL A 39 -8.08 4.51 9.89
N ALA A 40 -7.05 4.40 9.04
CA ALA A 40 -6.50 3.12 8.61
C ALA A 40 -5.93 2.33 9.80
N GLY A 41 -5.18 3.00 10.69
CA GLY A 41 -4.64 2.39 11.90
C GLY A 41 -5.74 1.87 12.85
N ALA A 42 -6.82 2.64 13.03
CA ALA A 42 -7.97 2.20 13.81
C ALA A 42 -8.62 0.94 13.19
N GLY A 43 -8.79 0.90 11.88
CA GLY A 43 -9.33 -0.27 11.18
C GLY A 43 -8.45 -1.51 11.34
N ILE A 44 -7.13 -1.38 11.19
CA ILE A 44 -6.18 -2.48 11.39
C ILE A 44 -6.24 -3.01 12.81
N LEU A 45 -6.30 -2.13 13.81
CA LEU A 45 -6.38 -2.53 15.21
C LEU A 45 -7.68 -3.29 15.52
N VAL A 46 -8.82 -2.84 15.01
CA VAL A 46 -10.10 -3.53 15.23
C VAL A 46 -10.09 -4.91 14.61
N ILE A 47 -9.70 -5.03 13.33
CA ILE A 47 -9.66 -6.32 12.63
C ILE A 47 -8.64 -7.26 13.27
N GLY A 48 -7.45 -6.73 13.59
CA GLY A 48 -6.40 -7.48 14.28
C GLY A 48 -6.83 -7.96 15.66
N PHE A 49 -7.56 -7.14 16.42
CA PHE A 49 -8.07 -7.52 17.73
C PHE A 49 -9.14 -8.61 17.64
N VAL A 50 -10.06 -8.51 16.68
CA VAL A 50 -11.05 -9.58 16.45
C VAL A 50 -10.38 -10.89 16.07
N GLY A 51 -9.43 -10.86 15.14
CA GLY A 51 -8.65 -12.05 14.77
C GLY A 51 -7.84 -12.61 15.96
N PHE A 52 -7.26 -11.74 16.77
CA PHE A 52 -6.55 -12.12 17.99
C PHE A 52 -7.47 -12.80 19.02
N LEU A 53 -8.67 -12.26 19.24
CA LEU A 53 -9.65 -12.88 20.15
C LEU A 53 -10.05 -14.27 19.67
N ILE A 54 -10.28 -14.45 18.37
CA ILE A 54 -10.59 -15.76 17.79
C ILE A 54 -9.43 -16.75 18.05
N TYR A 55 -8.19 -16.32 17.83
CA TYR A 55 -7.00 -17.15 18.08
C TYR A 55 -6.87 -17.53 19.56
N VAL A 56 -7.03 -16.57 20.47
CA VAL A 56 -6.94 -16.84 21.91
C VAL A 56 -8.01 -17.84 22.34
N LEU A 57 -9.25 -17.65 21.90
CA LEU A 57 -10.37 -18.51 22.28
C LEU A 57 -10.28 -19.93 21.70
N LEU A 58 -9.84 -20.08 20.45
CA LEU A 58 -9.83 -21.38 19.78
C LEU A 58 -8.52 -22.14 19.95
N THR A 59 -7.41 -21.45 20.16
CA THR A 59 -6.09 -22.06 20.16
C THR A 59 -5.44 -22.00 21.52
N VAL A 60 -5.51 -20.87 22.22
CA VAL A 60 -4.84 -20.73 23.52
C VAL A 60 -5.69 -21.36 24.63
N VAL A 61 -6.97 -21.00 24.76
CA VAL A 61 -7.83 -21.49 25.85
C VAL A 61 -7.91 -23.03 25.90
N PRO A 62 -8.11 -23.76 24.79
CA PRO A 62 -8.17 -25.23 24.82
C PRO A 62 -6.82 -25.91 25.06
N GLN A 63 -5.70 -25.18 25.02
CA GLN A 63 -4.39 -25.72 25.39
C GLN A 63 -4.13 -25.58 26.90
N TRP A 64 -4.85 -24.69 27.58
CA TRP A 64 -4.73 -24.47 29.04
C TRP A 64 -5.70 -25.34 29.86
N VAL A 65 -6.78 -25.82 29.24
CA VAL A 65 -7.74 -26.80 29.79
C VAL A 65 -7.33 -28.20 29.34
#